data_AF-A0A9X5QIB5-F1
#
_entry.id   AF-A0A9X5QIB5-F1
#
_cell.length_a   1.000
_cell.length_b   1.000
_cell.length_c   1.000
_cell.angle_alpha   90.00
_cell.angle_beta   90.00
_cell.angle_gamma   90.00
#
_symmetry.space_group_name_H-M   'P 1'
#
loop_
_entity.id
_entity.type
_entity.pdbx_description
1 polymer ?
#
loop_
_entity_poly.entity_id
_entity_poly.type
_entity_poly.pdbx_seq_one_letter_code
_entity_poly.pdbx_strand_id
1 'polypeptide(L)'
;MFNTTLKTELAARTAEATEYKGLIAALERSMAVVEFDLNGKVLRANDNFLKTLGYRADQLAGKSHRDFCLPELTSSPAYSQFWTDLKAGRFVSGTFKRVDANGKTVWLEASYNPVLDERGQVLKVVKYALDVTAKVEQEAATRSKLTALDRAMAVIEFDLSGQVLDANANFLNVMGYGLAEIKGKHHRLFCEPALINSSEYTDFWRRLNNGEFSTGQFKRLGKHGRVVWLEASYNPVYDGDGKLVKIVKFASDITERVEKFEEDSRGASRAYHISSETERFAEHGTQVIQETATEMRRIADNIGASARLVGQLGDRSEQITAIVNTIRGIADQTNLLALNAAIEAARAGDQGRGFAVVADEVRQLAGRTSRSTAEIAEMIGMILSETRDAVSSMSSTQEGAQRGVNLADQAGSVILQIRTSTRDAVEAVSMFASKLDESDVIPKTAVGWVG
;
A
#
# COMPACT_ATOMS: atom_id res chain seq x y z
N MET A 1 -41.01 52.45 -85.20
CA MET A 1 -39.74 51.75 -84.92
C MET A 1 -39.09 52.13 -83.57
N PHE A 2 -39.15 53.38 -83.09
CA PHE A 2 -38.54 53.78 -81.80
C PHE A 2 -39.05 53.05 -80.53
N ASN A 3 -40.29 52.54 -80.54
CA ASN A 3 -40.91 51.91 -79.38
C ASN A 3 -40.47 50.44 -79.20
N THR A 4 -40.05 49.77 -80.27
CA THR A 4 -39.73 48.33 -80.22
C THR A 4 -38.37 48.07 -79.56
N THR A 5 -37.35 48.89 -79.84
CA THR A 5 -36.01 48.76 -79.23
C THR A 5 -36.03 49.02 -77.73
N LEU A 6 -36.74 50.08 -77.29
CA LEU A 6 -36.93 50.39 -75.86
C LEU A 6 -37.70 49.29 -75.12
N LYS A 7 -38.68 48.66 -75.77
CA LYS A 7 -39.40 47.51 -75.19
C LYS A 7 -38.51 46.28 -75.03
N THR A 8 -37.65 45.99 -76.00
CA THR A 8 -36.70 44.88 -75.91
C THR A 8 -35.65 45.10 -74.82
N GLU A 9 -35.12 46.32 -74.72
CA GLU A 9 -34.15 46.67 -73.68
C GLU A 9 -34.78 46.67 -72.28
N LEU A 10 -36.00 47.20 -72.14
CA LEU A 10 -36.76 47.11 -70.89
C LEU A 10 -37.04 45.65 -70.51
N ALA A 11 -37.38 44.79 -71.46
CA ALA A 11 -37.60 43.37 -71.22
C ALA A 11 -36.30 42.67 -70.77
N ALA A 12 -35.16 42.98 -71.39
CA ALA A 12 -33.85 42.45 -71.00
C ALA A 12 -33.46 42.89 -69.59
N ARG A 13 -33.59 44.19 -69.27
CA ARG A 13 -33.34 44.73 -67.91
C ARG A 13 -34.29 44.16 -66.87
N THR A 14 -35.55 43.90 -67.24
CA THR A 14 -36.53 43.27 -66.35
C THR A 14 -36.18 41.81 -66.09
N ALA A 15 -35.70 41.07 -67.10
CA ALA A 15 -35.23 39.70 -66.95
C ALA A 15 -33.99 39.63 -66.05
N GLU A 16 -33.00 40.50 -66.27
CA GLU A 16 -31.79 40.63 -65.44
C GLU A 16 -32.13 40.97 -63.98
N ALA A 17 -33.03 41.94 -63.76
CA ALA A 17 -33.51 42.27 -62.41
C ALA A 17 -34.26 41.10 -61.75
N THR A 18 -34.96 40.28 -62.53
CA THR A 18 -35.66 39.08 -62.04
C THR A 18 -34.66 37.99 -61.64
N GLU A 19 -33.60 37.80 -62.42
CA GLU A 19 -32.52 36.87 -62.13
C GLU A 19 -31.78 37.24 -60.84
N TYR A 20 -31.38 38.52 -60.67
CA TYR A 20 -30.73 38.98 -59.44
C TYR A 20 -31.62 38.84 -58.21
N LYS A 21 -32.93 39.12 -58.34
CA LYS A 21 -33.90 38.84 -57.26
C LYS A 21 -33.95 37.35 -56.91
N GLY A 22 -33.90 36.47 -57.91
CA GLY A 22 -33.84 35.02 -57.72
C GLY A 22 -32.59 34.57 -56.95
N LEU A 23 -31.42 35.12 -57.29
CA LEU A 23 -30.15 34.83 -56.60
C LEU A 23 -30.15 35.33 -55.15
N ILE A 24 -30.64 36.55 -54.90
CA ILE A 24 -30.78 37.10 -53.54
C ILE A 24 -31.74 36.24 -52.73
N ALA A 25 -32.90 35.87 -53.29
CA ALA A 25 -33.85 34.99 -52.62
C ALA A 25 -33.24 33.62 -52.32
N ALA A 26 -32.36 33.10 -53.19
CA ALA A 26 -31.65 31.85 -52.93
C ALA A 26 -30.70 31.94 -51.73
N LEU A 27 -29.95 33.03 -51.60
CA LEU A 27 -29.10 33.29 -50.43
C LEU A 27 -29.93 33.50 -49.15
N GLU A 28 -31.03 34.27 -49.24
CA GLU A 28 -31.89 34.56 -48.10
C GLU A 28 -32.63 33.33 -47.58
N ARG A 29 -32.83 32.29 -48.40
CA ARG A 29 -33.41 31.01 -47.95
C ARG A 29 -32.52 30.27 -46.95
N SER A 30 -31.19 30.35 -47.09
CA SER A 30 -30.25 29.60 -46.26
C SER A 30 -29.49 30.44 -45.24
N MET A 31 -29.44 31.76 -45.42
CA MET A 31 -28.65 32.66 -44.59
C MET A 31 -29.53 33.57 -43.73
N ALA A 32 -29.05 33.90 -42.53
CA ALA A 32 -29.55 35.03 -41.76
C ALA A 32 -29.05 36.33 -42.38
N VAL A 33 -29.98 37.21 -42.79
CA VAL A 33 -29.69 38.44 -43.50
C VAL A 33 -30.27 39.64 -42.76
N VAL A 34 -29.43 40.66 -42.57
CA VAL A 34 -29.84 41.96 -42.03
C VAL A 34 -29.14 43.08 -42.78
N GLU A 35 -29.88 44.15 -43.03
CA GLU A 35 -29.41 45.36 -43.68
C GLU A 35 -29.35 46.49 -42.66
N PHE A 36 -28.27 47.26 -42.71
CA PHE A 36 -28.05 48.40 -41.85
C PHE A 36 -27.82 49.66 -42.68
N ASP A 37 -28.25 50.81 -42.16
CA ASP A 37 -27.78 52.10 -42.64
C ASP A 37 -26.31 52.34 -42.21
N LEU A 38 -25.72 53.46 -42.64
CA LEU A 38 -24.34 53.80 -42.31
C LEU A 38 -24.12 54.14 -40.83
N ASN A 39 -25.18 54.35 -40.05
CA ASN A 39 -25.11 54.55 -38.60
C ASN A 39 -25.37 53.24 -37.84
N GLY A 40 -25.56 52.12 -38.57
CA GLY A 40 -25.81 50.81 -38.00
C GLY A 40 -27.25 50.56 -37.61
N LYS A 41 -28.22 51.41 -37.98
CA LYS A 41 -29.64 51.18 -37.72
C LYS A 41 -30.17 50.09 -38.65
N VAL A 42 -30.99 49.18 -38.13
CA VAL A 42 -31.60 48.11 -38.92
C VAL A 42 -32.59 48.71 -39.92
N LEU A 43 -32.41 48.37 -41.20
CA LEU A 43 -33.31 48.72 -42.30
C LEU A 43 -34.27 47.57 -42.61
N ARG A 44 -33.74 46.34 -42.65
CA ARG A 44 -34.48 45.12 -42.96
C ARG A 44 -33.77 43.93 -42.34
N ALA A 45 -34.51 42.91 -41.92
CA ALA A 45 -33.97 41.59 -41.62
C ALA A 45 -34.91 40.52 -42.16
N ASN A 46 -34.36 39.36 -42.54
CA ASN A 46 -35.16 38.22 -42.97
C ASN A 46 -35.55 37.30 -41.79
N ASP A 47 -36.43 36.35 -42.06
CA ASP A 47 -36.94 35.42 -41.04
C ASP A 47 -35.83 34.56 -40.41
N ASN A 48 -34.79 34.20 -41.18
CA ASN A 48 -33.64 33.47 -40.64
C ASN A 48 -32.89 34.30 -39.59
N PHE A 49 -32.68 35.59 -39.83
CA PHE A 49 -32.06 36.48 -38.84
C PHE A 49 -32.92 36.63 -37.58
N LEU A 50 -34.23 36.84 -37.77
CA LEU A 50 -35.20 36.93 -36.67
C LEU A 50 -35.18 35.66 -35.80
N LYS A 51 -35.24 34.48 -36.45
CA LYS A 51 -35.21 33.19 -35.77
C LYS A 51 -33.89 32.95 -35.04
N THR A 52 -32.75 33.20 -35.69
CA THR A 52 -31.42 33.00 -35.10
C THR A 52 -31.17 33.88 -33.88
N LEU A 53 -31.64 35.13 -33.88
CA LEU A 53 -31.47 36.04 -32.75
C LEU A 53 -32.70 36.14 -31.84
N GLY A 54 -33.74 35.32 -32.06
CA GLY A 54 -34.93 35.29 -31.21
C GLY A 54 -35.76 36.59 -31.20
N TYR A 55 -35.63 37.43 -32.23
CA TYR A 55 -36.41 38.67 -32.36
C TYR A 55 -37.68 38.44 -33.18
N ARG A 56 -38.74 39.18 -32.87
CA ARG A 56 -39.85 39.40 -33.79
C ARG A 56 -39.60 40.62 -34.67
N ALA A 57 -40.23 40.67 -35.84
CA ALA A 57 -40.07 41.77 -36.80
C ALA A 57 -40.42 43.14 -36.20
N ASP A 58 -41.46 43.24 -35.37
CA ASP A 58 -41.89 44.46 -34.69
C ASP A 58 -40.87 44.98 -33.66
N GLN A 59 -40.05 44.08 -33.11
CA GLN A 59 -39.02 44.42 -32.11
C GLN A 59 -37.73 44.97 -32.73
N LEU A 60 -37.56 44.86 -34.05
CA LEU A 60 -36.39 45.41 -34.74
C LEU A 60 -36.53 46.90 -35.08
N ALA A 61 -37.73 47.46 -34.96
CA ALA A 61 -37.95 48.88 -35.21
C ALA A 61 -37.10 49.74 -34.26
N GLY A 62 -36.19 50.54 -34.83
CA GLY A 62 -35.29 51.41 -34.05
C GLY A 62 -34.05 50.71 -33.50
N LYS A 63 -33.89 49.39 -33.67
CA LYS A 63 -32.69 48.66 -33.29
C LYS A 63 -31.51 49.00 -34.20
N SER A 64 -30.32 48.84 -33.64
CA SER A 64 -29.05 49.04 -34.32
C SER A 64 -28.18 47.80 -34.18
N HIS A 65 -27.09 47.72 -34.96
CA HIS A 65 -26.11 46.65 -34.85
C HIS A 65 -25.55 46.51 -33.42
N ARG A 66 -25.50 47.61 -32.64
CA ARG A 66 -25.04 47.60 -31.24
C ARG A 66 -25.93 46.74 -30.35
N ASP A 67 -27.23 46.70 -30.63
CA ASP A 67 -28.20 45.93 -29.84
C ASP A 67 -27.99 44.41 -29.95
N PHE A 68 -27.27 43.94 -30.97
CA PHE A 68 -26.92 42.52 -31.14
C PHE A 68 -25.50 42.19 -30.66
N CYS A 69 -24.77 43.17 -30.13
CA CYS A 69 -23.38 43.02 -29.70
C CYS A 69 -23.26 42.94 -28.18
N LEU A 70 -22.17 42.33 -27.72
CA LEU A 70 -21.79 42.40 -26.31
C LEU A 70 -21.41 43.85 -25.92
N PRO A 71 -21.76 44.32 -24.70
CA PRO A 71 -21.47 45.68 -24.26
C PRO A 71 -19.99 46.08 -24.39
N GLU A 72 -19.09 45.16 -24.05
CA GLU A 72 -17.63 45.36 -24.09
C GLU A 72 -17.14 45.62 -25.51
N LEU A 73 -17.73 44.94 -26.51
CA LEU A 73 -17.39 45.13 -27.90
C LEU A 73 -17.80 46.54 -28.37
N THR A 74 -19.03 46.96 -28.06
CA THR A 74 -19.56 48.25 -28.57
C THR A 74 -18.80 49.47 -28.09
N SER A 75 -18.09 49.35 -26.96
CA SER A 75 -17.25 50.40 -26.37
C SER A 75 -15.79 50.32 -26.84
N SER A 76 -15.42 49.31 -27.63
CA SER A 76 -14.04 49.09 -28.05
C SER A 76 -13.63 49.92 -29.28
N PRO A 77 -12.33 50.27 -29.42
CA PRO A 77 -11.80 50.86 -30.65
C PRO A 77 -12.05 50.01 -31.90
N ALA A 78 -12.05 48.68 -31.75
CA ALA A 78 -12.30 47.74 -32.84
C ALA A 78 -13.71 47.88 -33.43
N TYR A 79 -14.71 48.18 -32.61
CA TYR A 79 -16.07 48.42 -33.08
C TYR A 79 -16.19 49.72 -33.89
N SER A 80 -15.48 50.78 -33.48
CA SER A 80 -15.41 52.02 -34.23
C SER A 80 -14.70 51.81 -35.57
N GLN A 81 -13.57 51.09 -35.57
CA GLN A 81 -12.82 50.75 -36.78
C GLN A 81 -13.66 49.92 -37.76
N PHE A 82 -14.40 48.93 -37.25
CA PHE A 82 -15.31 48.10 -38.04
C PHE A 82 -16.29 48.93 -38.88
N TRP A 83 -16.92 49.95 -38.30
CA TRP A 83 -17.83 50.83 -39.04
C TRP A 83 -17.10 51.81 -39.97
N THR A 84 -15.90 52.27 -39.60
CA THR A 84 -15.04 53.07 -40.49
C THR A 84 -14.69 52.29 -41.75
N ASP A 85 -14.36 51.00 -41.62
CA ASP A 85 -14.03 50.13 -42.76
C ASP A 85 -15.23 49.93 -43.68
N LEU A 86 -16.40 49.64 -43.12
CA LEU A 86 -17.63 49.44 -43.89
C LEU A 86 -18.06 50.72 -44.64
N LYS A 87 -17.94 51.89 -44.00
CA LYS A 87 -18.21 53.20 -44.65
C LYS A 87 -17.23 53.53 -45.76
N ALA A 88 -16.01 53.00 -45.69
CA ALA A 88 -15.00 53.13 -46.74
C ALA A 88 -15.16 52.08 -47.86
N GLY A 89 -16.24 51.28 -47.84
CA GLY A 89 -16.51 50.26 -48.85
C GLY A 89 -15.77 48.94 -48.62
N ARG A 90 -15.02 48.77 -47.52
CA ARG A 90 -14.33 47.52 -47.19
C ARG A 90 -15.28 46.57 -46.49
N PHE A 91 -15.45 45.36 -47.02
CA PHE A 91 -16.21 44.31 -46.33
C PHE A 91 -15.43 43.75 -45.14
N VAL A 92 -16.14 43.22 -44.15
CA VAL A 92 -15.54 42.55 -42.98
C VAL A 92 -16.17 41.17 -42.81
N SER A 93 -15.35 40.13 -42.64
CA SER A 93 -15.82 38.76 -42.44
C SER A 93 -15.11 38.07 -41.27
N GLY A 94 -15.76 37.06 -40.68
CA GLY A 94 -15.22 36.28 -39.58
C GLY A 94 -16.30 35.63 -38.72
N THR A 95 -15.87 35.05 -37.60
CA THR A 95 -16.76 34.45 -36.61
C THR A 95 -16.99 35.42 -35.46
N PHE A 96 -18.24 35.83 -35.28
CA PHE A 96 -18.62 36.91 -34.38
C PHE A 96 -19.49 36.39 -33.24
N LYS A 97 -19.08 36.69 -32.01
CA LYS A 97 -19.92 36.53 -30.83
C LYS A 97 -20.96 37.66 -30.78
N ARG A 98 -22.24 37.31 -30.67
CA ARG A 98 -23.40 38.21 -30.64
C ARG A 98 -24.36 37.80 -29.52
N VAL A 99 -25.34 38.64 -29.25
CA VAL A 99 -26.40 38.38 -28.26
C VAL A 99 -27.76 38.38 -28.94
N ASP A 100 -28.61 37.44 -28.53
CA ASP A 100 -30.00 37.32 -28.97
C ASP A 100 -30.92 38.26 -28.15
N ALA A 101 -32.22 38.24 -28.44
CA ALA A 101 -33.22 39.06 -27.75
C ALA A 101 -33.33 38.81 -26.23
N ASN A 102 -32.86 37.65 -25.75
CA ASN A 102 -32.85 37.26 -24.34
C ASN A 102 -31.48 37.45 -23.68
N GLY A 103 -30.48 37.98 -24.40
CA GLY A 103 -29.11 38.13 -23.93
C GLY A 103 -28.28 36.85 -23.99
N LYS A 104 -28.78 35.77 -24.61
CA LYS A 104 -28.00 34.55 -24.82
C LYS A 104 -26.97 34.79 -25.90
N THR A 105 -25.77 34.22 -25.70
CA THR A 105 -24.71 34.25 -26.72
C THR A 105 -25.10 33.43 -27.96
N VAL A 106 -24.85 34.00 -29.14
CA VAL A 106 -24.92 33.34 -30.45
C VAL A 106 -23.60 33.57 -31.18
N TRP A 107 -23.04 32.54 -31.80
CA TRP A 107 -21.87 32.65 -32.67
C TRP A 107 -22.29 32.63 -34.13
N LEU A 108 -21.90 33.68 -34.85
CA LEU A 108 -22.26 33.85 -36.25
C LEU A 108 -21.01 33.90 -37.12
N GLU A 109 -20.87 32.95 -38.04
CA GLU A 109 -19.94 33.07 -39.16
C GLU A 109 -20.60 34.00 -40.18
N ALA A 110 -20.03 35.19 -40.37
CA ALA A 110 -20.70 36.25 -41.11
C ALA A 110 -19.76 37.08 -41.97
N SER A 111 -20.34 37.70 -42.99
CA SER A 111 -19.73 38.78 -43.77
C SER A 111 -20.65 40.00 -43.76
N TYR A 112 -20.07 41.18 -43.55
CA TYR A 112 -20.73 42.49 -43.63
C TYR A 112 -20.24 43.19 -44.88
N ASN A 113 -21.14 43.42 -45.82
CA ASN A 113 -20.84 43.78 -47.20
C ASN A 113 -21.47 45.15 -47.52
N PRO A 114 -20.66 46.20 -47.72
CA PRO A 114 -21.13 47.49 -48.20
C PRO A 114 -21.77 47.37 -49.59
N VAL A 115 -22.97 47.93 -49.77
CA VAL A 115 -23.65 48.03 -51.07
C VAL A 115 -23.41 49.43 -51.62
N LEU A 116 -22.85 49.51 -52.83
CA LEU A 116 -22.47 50.76 -53.47
C LEU A 116 -23.58 51.24 -54.44
N ASP A 117 -23.71 52.55 -54.58
CA ASP A 117 -24.52 53.17 -55.65
C ASP A 117 -23.74 53.27 -56.98
N GLU A 118 -24.38 53.80 -58.02
CA GLU A 118 -23.79 53.99 -59.35
C GLU A 118 -22.58 54.95 -59.36
N ARG A 119 -22.39 55.75 -58.29
CA ARG A 119 -21.27 56.68 -58.11
C ARG A 119 -20.18 56.11 -57.20
N GLY A 120 -20.31 54.85 -56.77
CA GLY A 120 -19.38 54.17 -55.88
C GLY A 120 -19.49 54.56 -54.41
N GLN A 121 -20.55 55.27 -53.99
CA GLN A 121 -20.78 55.64 -52.60
C GLN A 121 -21.52 54.51 -51.87
N VAL A 122 -21.14 54.25 -50.60
CA VAL A 122 -21.80 53.22 -49.81
C VAL A 122 -23.22 53.67 -49.44
N LEU A 123 -24.23 52.94 -49.91
CA LEU A 123 -25.64 53.17 -49.64
C LEU A 123 -26.07 52.56 -48.29
N LYS A 124 -25.66 51.32 -48.05
CA LYS A 124 -26.04 50.50 -46.88
C LYS A 124 -25.06 49.35 -46.68
N VAL A 125 -25.18 48.63 -45.58
CA VAL A 125 -24.41 47.41 -45.32
C VAL A 125 -25.34 46.22 -45.23
N VAL A 126 -25.05 45.15 -45.96
CA VAL A 126 -25.80 43.87 -45.87
C VAL A 126 -24.92 42.83 -45.19
N LYS A 127 -25.43 42.26 -44.11
CA LYS A 127 -24.81 41.14 -43.40
C LYS A 127 -25.43 39.83 -43.87
N TYR A 128 -24.60 38.87 -44.27
CA TYR A 128 -25.00 37.47 -44.42
C TYR A 128 -24.35 36.66 -43.30
N ALA A 129 -25.11 35.80 -42.63
CA ALA A 129 -24.63 35.03 -41.49
C ALA A 129 -25.17 33.60 -41.45
N LEU A 130 -24.34 32.70 -40.93
CA LEU A 130 -24.69 31.35 -40.53
C LEU A 130 -24.54 31.22 -39.01
N ASP A 131 -25.52 30.59 -38.37
CA ASP A 131 -25.41 30.23 -36.96
C ASP A 131 -24.47 29.03 -36.79
N VAL A 132 -23.33 29.28 -36.14
CA VAL A 132 -22.30 28.27 -35.85
C VAL A 132 -22.19 28.01 -34.33
N THR A 133 -23.18 28.42 -33.54
CA THR A 133 -23.18 28.31 -32.08
C THR A 133 -22.94 26.88 -31.62
N ALA A 134 -23.72 25.92 -32.13
CA ALA A 134 -23.60 24.52 -31.75
C ALA A 134 -22.20 23.95 -32.06
N LYS A 135 -21.61 24.32 -33.21
CA LYS A 135 -20.26 23.89 -33.61
C LYS A 135 -19.21 24.44 -32.66
N VAL A 136 -19.23 25.75 -32.39
CA VAL A 136 -18.26 26.41 -31.49
C VAL A 136 -18.37 25.87 -30.06
N GLU A 137 -19.59 25.67 -29.57
CA GLU A 137 -19.83 25.10 -28.23
C GLU A 137 -19.35 23.64 -28.13
N GLN A 138 -19.58 22.83 -29.16
CA GLN A 138 -19.10 21.44 -29.22
C GLN A 138 -17.56 21.37 -29.26
N GLU A 139 -16.92 22.22 -30.06
CA GLU A 139 -15.46 22.33 -30.13
C GLU A 139 -14.87 22.77 -28.77
N ALA A 140 -15.47 23.78 -28.14
CA ALA A 140 -15.06 24.24 -26.82
C ALA A 140 -15.22 23.15 -25.76
N ALA A 141 -16.35 22.45 -25.73
CA ALA A 141 -16.60 21.35 -24.80
C ALA A 141 -15.61 20.19 -25.01
N THR A 142 -15.30 19.85 -26.26
CA THR A 142 -14.32 18.81 -26.60
C THR A 142 -12.92 19.21 -26.12
N ARG A 143 -12.51 20.46 -26.37
CA ARG A 143 -11.24 20.99 -25.88
C ARG A 143 -11.17 20.96 -24.36
N SER A 144 -12.23 21.36 -23.66
CA SER A 144 -12.28 21.31 -22.19
C SER A 144 -12.10 19.90 -21.63
N LYS A 145 -12.71 18.88 -22.27
CA LYS A 145 -12.52 17.47 -21.90
C LYS A 145 -11.06 17.02 -22.07
N LEU A 146 -10.43 17.37 -23.20
CA LEU A 146 -9.02 17.04 -23.45
C LEU A 146 -8.10 17.72 -22.43
N THR A 147 -8.34 18.98 -22.09
CA THR A 147 -7.59 19.68 -21.03
C THR A 147 -7.77 19.03 -19.67
N ALA A 148 -8.96 18.51 -19.35
CA ALA A 148 -9.16 17.78 -18.10
C ALA A 148 -8.36 16.47 -18.06
N LEU A 149 -8.32 15.71 -19.16
CA LEU A 149 -7.49 14.50 -19.29
C LEU A 149 -6.00 14.82 -19.18
N ASP A 150 -5.54 15.86 -19.87
CA ASP A 150 -4.14 16.30 -19.86
C ASP A 150 -3.65 16.65 -18.45
N ARG A 151 -4.52 17.28 -17.63
CA ARG A 151 -4.21 17.59 -16.23
C ARG A 151 -4.18 16.36 -15.32
N ALA A 152 -5.03 15.38 -15.59
CA ALA A 152 -5.23 14.23 -14.69
C ALA A 152 -4.28 13.06 -14.98
N MET A 153 -3.84 12.88 -16.22
CA MET A 153 -3.11 11.67 -16.65
C MET A 153 -1.78 12.00 -17.32
N ALA A 154 -0.86 11.04 -17.29
CA ALA A 154 0.32 11.06 -18.13
C ALA A 154 -0.06 10.70 -19.57
N VAL A 155 0.30 11.57 -20.52
CA VAL A 155 -0.01 11.41 -21.94
C VAL A 155 1.27 11.45 -22.76
N ILE A 156 1.42 10.50 -23.67
CA ILE A 156 2.51 10.46 -24.65
C ILE A 156 1.98 9.99 -26.00
N GLU A 157 2.47 10.62 -27.06
CA GLU A 157 2.10 10.33 -28.45
C GLU A 157 3.27 9.72 -29.21
N PHE A 158 2.97 8.71 -30.02
CA PHE A 158 3.94 8.05 -30.88
C PHE A 158 3.48 8.07 -32.33
N ASP A 159 4.43 8.14 -33.26
CA ASP A 159 4.18 7.78 -34.65
C ASP A 159 4.01 6.25 -34.80
N LEU A 160 3.68 5.80 -36.02
CA LEU A 160 3.46 4.37 -36.30
C LEU A 160 4.74 3.52 -36.24
N SER A 161 5.92 4.15 -36.20
CA SER A 161 7.19 3.47 -35.97
C SER A 161 7.55 3.38 -34.48
N GLY A 162 6.74 3.99 -33.61
CA GLY A 162 6.95 4.05 -32.17
C GLY A 162 7.91 5.13 -31.71
N GLN A 163 8.17 6.15 -32.53
CA GLN A 163 8.94 7.34 -32.12
C GLN A 163 8.05 8.37 -31.45
N VAL A 164 8.55 9.00 -30.39
CA VAL A 164 7.80 10.01 -29.61
C VAL A 164 7.58 11.27 -30.44
N LEU A 165 6.31 11.67 -30.57
CA LEU A 165 5.90 12.93 -31.20
C LEU A 165 5.81 14.06 -30.18
N ASP A 166 5.12 13.78 -29.07
CA ASP A 166 4.91 14.71 -27.97
C ASP A 166 4.62 13.98 -26.64
N ALA A 167 4.77 14.68 -25.52
CA ALA A 167 4.40 14.17 -24.20
C ALA A 167 4.05 15.32 -23.25
N ASN A 168 3.04 15.12 -22.41
CA ASN A 168 2.60 16.14 -21.46
C ASN A 168 3.47 16.18 -20.20
N ALA A 169 3.28 17.24 -19.40
CA ALA A 169 4.06 17.46 -18.18
C ALA A 169 3.96 16.29 -17.18
N ASN A 170 2.79 15.65 -17.08
CA ASN A 170 2.59 14.50 -16.19
C ASN A 170 3.48 13.32 -16.60
N PHE A 171 3.51 12.96 -17.89
CA PHE A 171 4.40 11.89 -18.37
C PHE A 171 5.87 12.22 -18.15
N LEU A 172 6.27 13.45 -18.46
CA LEU A 172 7.65 13.91 -18.30
C LEU A 172 8.11 13.85 -16.83
N ASN A 173 7.26 14.32 -15.91
CA ASN A 173 7.54 14.29 -14.47
C ASN A 173 7.62 12.85 -13.94
N VAL A 174 6.64 12.01 -14.29
CA VAL A 174 6.62 10.60 -13.89
C VAL A 174 7.86 9.89 -14.42
N MET A 175 8.24 10.08 -15.69
CA MET A 175 9.40 9.38 -16.26
C MET A 175 10.75 10.05 -15.95
N GLY A 176 10.76 11.28 -15.46
CA GLY A 176 11.96 12.05 -15.12
C GLY A 176 12.73 12.61 -16.33
N TYR A 177 12.09 12.74 -17.49
CA TYR A 177 12.71 13.26 -18.72
C TYR A 177 12.17 14.64 -19.09
N GLY A 178 12.96 15.44 -19.79
CA GLY A 178 12.47 16.58 -20.56
C GLY A 178 12.01 16.17 -21.97
N LEU A 179 11.06 16.91 -22.56
CA LEU A 179 10.53 16.60 -23.89
C LEU A 179 11.63 16.53 -24.96
N ALA A 180 12.61 17.44 -24.92
CA ALA A 180 13.73 17.46 -25.85
C ALA A 180 14.61 16.20 -25.79
N GLU A 181 14.62 15.49 -24.66
CA GLU A 181 15.42 14.26 -24.48
C GLU A 181 14.74 13.05 -25.12
N ILE A 182 13.40 13.05 -25.20
CA ILE A 182 12.61 11.89 -25.64
C ILE A 182 11.98 12.08 -27.02
N LYS A 183 11.75 13.32 -27.49
CA LYS A 183 11.13 13.59 -28.79
C LYS A 183 11.99 13.02 -29.93
N GLY A 184 11.36 12.27 -30.83
CA GLY A 184 12.04 11.51 -31.89
C GLY A 184 12.80 10.27 -31.41
N LYS A 185 12.83 9.96 -30.11
CA LYS A 185 13.34 8.67 -29.62
C LYS A 185 12.25 7.63 -29.70
N HIS A 186 12.66 6.37 -29.86
CA HIS A 186 11.72 5.26 -29.93
C HIS A 186 11.29 4.82 -28.52
N HIS A 187 10.01 4.45 -28.35
CA HIS A 187 9.41 3.88 -27.14
C HIS A 187 10.25 2.83 -26.39
N ARG A 188 11.10 2.07 -27.10
CA ARG A 188 12.04 1.10 -26.51
C ARG A 188 12.96 1.73 -25.45
N LEU A 189 13.20 3.04 -25.50
CA LEU A 189 13.91 3.80 -24.46
C LEU A 189 13.36 3.56 -23.06
N PHE A 190 12.04 3.38 -22.94
CA PHE A 190 11.35 3.22 -21.66
C PHE A 190 11.20 1.77 -21.22
N CYS A 191 11.74 0.80 -21.96
CA CYS A 191 11.49 -0.62 -21.74
C CYS A 191 12.72 -1.34 -21.22
N GLU A 192 12.53 -2.44 -20.51
CA GLU A 192 13.63 -3.32 -20.11
C GLU A 192 14.25 -4.02 -21.34
N PRO A 193 15.59 -4.22 -21.39
CA PRO A 193 16.25 -4.88 -22.51
C PRO A 193 15.66 -6.26 -22.87
N ALA A 194 15.26 -7.04 -21.86
CA ALA A 194 14.64 -8.35 -22.04
C ALA A 194 13.31 -8.25 -22.82
N LEU A 195 12.49 -7.23 -22.53
CA LEU A 195 11.22 -7.00 -23.24
C LEU A 195 11.46 -6.57 -24.68
N ILE A 196 12.42 -5.67 -24.93
CA ILE A 196 12.66 -5.12 -26.28
C ILE A 196 13.07 -6.22 -27.28
N ASN A 197 13.76 -7.25 -26.80
CA ASN A 197 14.23 -8.38 -27.62
C ASN A 197 13.20 -9.52 -27.76
N SER A 198 11.99 -9.35 -27.21
CA SER A 198 10.94 -10.37 -27.22
C SER A 198 10.03 -10.30 -28.45
N SER A 199 9.41 -11.43 -28.81
CA SER A 199 8.34 -11.48 -29.83
C SER A 199 7.16 -10.58 -29.45
N GLU A 200 6.85 -10.50 -28.17
CA GLU A 200 5.72 -9.82 -27.57
C GLU A 200 5.81 -8.31 -27.79
N TYR A 201 7.01 -7.73 -27.72
CA TYR A 201 7.22 -6.31 -28.03
C TYR A 201 6.98 -6.00 -29.51
N THR A 202 7.38 -6.92 -30.40
CA THR A 202 7.15 -6.78 -31.85
C THR A 202 5.66 -6.92 -32.18
N ASP A 203 5.00 -7.91 -31.60
CA ASP A 203 3.57 -8.16 -31.77
C ASP A 203 2.71 -7.02 -31.20
N PHE A 204 3.14 -6.40 -30.10
CA PHE A 204 2.50 -5.21 -29.53
C PHE A 204 2.38 -4.07 -30.54
N TRP A 205 3.48 -3.68 -31.20
CA TRP A 205 3.44 -2.62 -32.22
C TRP A 205 2.68 -3.02 -33.47
N ARG A 206 2.74 -4.30 -33.87
CA ARG A 206 1.94 -4.81 -35.00
C ARG A 206 0.44 -4.64 -34.74
N ARG A 207 -0.04 -5.03 -33.55
CA ARG A 207 -1.46 -4.89 -33.15
C ARG A 207 -1.92 -3.44 -33.11
N LEU A 208 -1.12 -2.55 -32.49
CA LEU A 208 -1.40 -1.11 -32.47
C LEU A 208 -1.53 -0.53 -33.90
N ASN A 209 -0.63 -0.92 -34.80
CA ASN A 209 -0.65 -0.47 -36.19
C ASN A 209 -1.78 -1.09 -37.03
N ASN A 210 -2.40 -2.16 -36.55
CA ASN A 210 -3.63 -2.74 -37.10
C ASN A 210 -4.91 -2.13 -36.49
N GLY A 211 -4.77 -1.15 -35.61
CA GLY A 211 -5.90 -0.46 -34.99
C GLY A 211 -6.40 -1.07 -33.68
N GLU A 212 -5.75 -2.12 -33.18
CA GLU A 212 -6.08 -2.72 -31.89
C GLU A 212 -5.50 -1.86 -30.75
N PHE A 213 -6.32 -1.54 -29.74
CA PHE A 213 -5.82 -0.88 -28.53
C PHE A 213 -5.21 -1.91 -27.57
N SER A 214 -4.32 -1.45 -26.68
CA SER A 214 -3.72 -2.30 -25.65
C SER A 214 -3.80 -1.64 -24.29
N THR A 215 -4.34 -2.37 -23.31
CA THR A 215 -4.45 -1.97 -21.91
C THR A 215 -3.63 -2.89 -21.02
N GLY A 216 -3.20 -2.39 -19.86
CA GLY A 216 -2.52 -3.21 -18.85
C GLY A 216 -1.67 -2.38 -17.90
N GLN A 217 -0.94 -3.08 -17.05
CA GLN A 217 0.10 -2.54 -16.19
C GLN A 217 1.47 -2.82 -16.82
N PHE A 218 2.30 -1.79 -16.87
CA PHE A 218 3.54 -1.81 -17.62
C PHE A 218 4.69 -1.33 -16.76
N LYS A 219 5.68 -2.22 -16.55
CA LYS A 219 6.97 -1.83 -16.01
C LYS A 219 7.74 -1.03 -17.06
N ARG A 220 8.20 0.15 -16.66
CA ARG A 220 8.97 1.07 -17.51
C ARG A 220 10.19 1.58 -16.77
N LEU A 221 11.16 2.05 -17.56
CA LEU A 221 12.38 2.66 -17.11
C LEU A 221 12.31 4.17 -17.37
N GLY A 222 12.28 4.93 -16.30
CA GLY A 222 12.50 6.38 -16.30
C GLY A 222 13.98 6.72 -16.46
N LYS A 223 14.27 8.02 -16.39
CA LYS A 223 15.64 8.52 -16.48
C LYS A 223 16.53 7.88 -15.42
N HIS A 224 17.78 7.57 -15.80
CA HIS A 224 18.75 6.85 -14.96
C HIS A 224 18.33 5.43 -14.55
N GLY A 225 17.37 4.81 -15.24
CA GLY A 225 16.95 3.44 -14.98
C GLY A 225 15.98 3.29 -13.82
N ARG A 226 15.37 4.39 -13.34
CA ARG A 226 14.34 4.33 -12.29
C ARG A 226 13.16 3.48 -12.76
N VAL A 227 12.78 2.47 -11.99
CA VAL A 227 11.59 1.67 -12.30
C VAL A 227 10.33 2.50 -12.06
N VAL A 228 9.42 2.48 -13.02
CA VAL A 228 8.10 3.12 -12.97
C VAL A 228 7.05 2.10 -13.38
N TRP A 229 5.98 1.99 -12.62
CA TRP A 229 4.82 1.18 -12.99
C TRP A 229 3.69 2.05 -13.48
N LEU A 230 3.23 1.77 -14.70
CA LEU A 230 2.17 2.52 -15.36
C LEU A 230 0.98 1.63 -15.66
N GLU A 231 -0.19 1.95 -15.12
CA GLU A 231 -1.46 1.42 -15.61
C GLU A 231 -1.90 2.28 -16.78
N ALA A 232 -1.99 1.71 -17.99
CA ALA A 232 -2.14 2.52 -19.18
C ALA A 232 -2.99 1.86 -20.28
N SER A 233 -3.42 2.71 -21.21
CA SER A 233 -4.03 2.33 -22.49
C SER A 233 -3.26 2.96 -23.64
N TYR A 234 -2.93 2.19 -24.66
CA TYR A 234 -2.36 2.64 -25.93
C TYR A 234 -3.47 2.61 -26.99
N ASN A 235 -3.79 3.78 -27.55
CA ASN A 235 -4.99 3.99 -28.36
C ASN A 235 -4.60 4.49 -29.77
N PRO A 236 -4.87 3.71 -30.82
CA PRO A 236 -4.73 4.15 -32.20
C PRO A 236 -5.65 5.33 -32.54
N VAL A 237 -5.11 6.38 -33.17
CA VAL A 237 -5.84 7.61 -33.53
C VAL A 237 -5.88 7.79 -35.04
N TYR A 238 -7.07 8.04 -35.57
CA TYR A 238 -7.36 8.16 -36.99
C TYR A 238 -7.60 9.62 -37.40
N ASP A 239 -7.28 9.96 -38.64
CA ASP A 239 -7.63 11.24 -39.23
C ASP A 239 -9.07 11.28 -39.76
N GLY A 240 -9.46 12.39 -40.39
CA GLY A 240 -10.80 12.60 -40.94
C GLY A 240 -11.18 11.65 -42.09
N ASP A 241 -10.18 11.03 -42.74
CA ASP A 241 -10.37 10.05 -43.82
C ASP A 241 -10.36 8.60 -43.29
N GLY A 242 -10.25 8.42 -41.97
CA GLY A 242 -10.21 7.11 -41.32
C GLY A 242 -8.85 6.41 -41.42
N LYS A 243 -7.78 7.12 -41.77
CA LYS A 243 -6.43 6.57 -41.81
C LYS A 243 -5.78 6.67 -40.44
N LEU A 244 -5.13 5.60 -39.99
CA LEU A 244 -4.36 5.58 -38.75
C LEU A 244 -3.15 6.52 -38.88
N VAL A 245 -3.01 7.48 -37.97
CA VAL A 245 -1.97 8.53 -38.03
C VAL A 245 -1.00 8.52 -36.85
N LYS A 246 -1.44 8.10 -35.66
CA LYS A 246 -0.60 8.05 -34.45
C LYS A 246 -1.16 7.12 -33.39
N ILE A 247 -0.35 6.81 -32.38
CA ILE A 247 -0.79 6.11 -31.16
C ILE A 247 -0.71 7.08 -29.98
N VAL A 248 -1.79 7.21 -29.21
CA VAL A 248 -1.83 8.01 -27.98
C VAL A 248 -1.93 7.10 -26.78
N LYS A 249 -1.00 7.24 -25.84
CA LYS A 249 -1.01 6.51 -24.57
C LYS A 249 -1.53 7.42 -23.45
N PHE A 250 -2.48 6.92 -22.68
CA PHE A 250 -2.90 7.50 -21.40
C PHE A 250 -2.44 6.58 -20.27
N ALA A 251 -1.81 7.13 -19.24
CA ALA A 251 -1.26 6.36 -18.14
C ALA A 251 -1.51 7.01 -16.77
N SER A 252 -1.73 6.16 -15.77
CA SER A 252 -1.64 6.50 -14.35
C SER A 252 -0.37 5.90 -13.77
N ASP A 253 0.32 6.66 -12.92
CA ASP A 253 1.45 6.14 -12.14
C ASP A 253 0.92 5.30 -10.98
N ILE A 254 1.32 4.04 -10.92
CA ILE A 254 0.95 3.08 -9.85
C ILE A 254 2.20 2.58 -9.11
N THR A 255 3.34 3.26 -9.26
CA THR A 255 4.63 2.85 -8.69
C THR A 255 4.57 2.68 -7.18
N GLU A 256 3.99 3.64 -6.46
CA GLU A 256 3.84 3.59 -5.00
C GLU A 256 2.93 2.42 -4.58
N ARG A 257 1.86 2.15 -5.33
CA ARG A 257 0.94 1.03 -5.08
C ARG A 257 1.67 -0.30 -5.18
N VAL A 258 2.48 -0.48 -6.22
CA VAL A 258 3.30 -1.68 -6.43
C VAL A 258 4.40 -1.80 -5.37
N GLU A 259 5.04 -0.69 -4.99
CA GLU A 259 6.06 -0.66 -3.93
C GLU A 259 5.53 -1.14 -2.59
N LYS A 260 4.40 -0.57 -2.18
CA LYS A 260 3.73 -0.92 -0.93
C LYS A 260 3.31 -2.39 -0.92
N PHE A 261 2.74 -2.86 -2.03
CA PHE A 261 2.34 -4.26 -2.17
C PHE A 261 3.51 -5.23 -1.98
N GLU A 262 4.67 -4.95 -2.58
CA GLU A 262 5.85 -5.80 -2.40
C GLU A 262 6.43 -5.76 -0.99
N GLU A 263 6.40 -4.59 -0.34
CA GLU A 263 6.85 -4.44 1.04
C GLU A 263 5.94 -5.25 1.98
N ASP A 264 4.62 -5.13 1.81
CA ASP A 264 3.62 -5.87 2.59
C ASP A 264 3.77 -7.39 2.36
N SER A 265 3.97 -7.83 1.12
CA SER A 265 4.19 -9.24 0.78
C SER A 265 5.48 -9.80 1.40
N ARG A 266 6.59 -9.05 1.32
CA ARG A 266 7.86 -9.44 1.97
C ARG A 266 7.75 -9.45 3.49
N GLY A 267 7.02 -8.49 4.06
CA GLY A 267 6.74 -8.41 5.49
C GLY A 267 5.94 -9.62 5.98
N ALA A 268 4.88 -9.98 5.26
CA ALA A 268 4.05 -11.14 5.56
C ALA A 268 4.86 -12.45 5.50
N SER A 269 5.62 -12.67 4.42
CA SER A 269 6.47 -13.87 4.29
C SER A 269 7.49 -14.00 5.42
N ARG A 270 8.12 -12.90 5.82
CA ARG A 270 9.06 -12.88 6.96
C ARG A 270 8.37 -13.17 8.29
N ALA A 271 7.21 -12.56 8.53
CA ALA A 271 6.43 -12.77 9.75
C ALA A 271 5.98 -14.24 9.88
N TYR A 272 5.59 -14.87 8.75
CA TYR A 272 5.23 -16.28 8.71
C TYR A 272 6.41 -17.17 9.13
N HIS A 273 7.59 -16.96 8.54
CA HIS A 273 8.78 -17.76 8.87
C HIS A 273 9.18 -17.62 10.35
N ILE A 274 9.23 -16.40 10.88
CA ILE A 274 9.58 -16.13 12.27
C ILE A 274 8.57 -16.78 13.23
N SER A 275 7.29 -16.70 12.91
CA SER A 275 6.24 -17.30 13.74
C SER A 275 6.34 -18.82 13.72
N SER A 276 6.53 -19.44 12.55
CA SER A 276 6.72 -20.90 12.45
C SER A 276 7.95 -21.38 13.23
N GLU A 277 9.07 -20.65 13.18
CA GLU A 277 10.24 -20.97 14.01
C GLU A 277 9.97 -20.82 15.50
N THR A 278 9.23 -19.79 15.91
CA THR A 278 8.86 -19.54 17.30
C THR A 278 7.97 -20.66 17.84
N GLU A 279 7.03 -21.18 17.02
CA GLU A 279 6.18 -22.32 17.38
C GLU A 279 7.03 -23.56 17.65
N ARG A 280 7.99 -23.86 16.76
CA ARG A 280 8.93 -24.97 16.93
C ARG A 280 9.79 -24.81 18.19
N PHE A 281 10.26 -23.60 18.50
CA PHE A 281 11.02 -23.35 19.73
C PHE A 281 10.16 -23.50 20.98
N ALA A 282 8.89 -23.11 20.93
CA ALA A 282 7.95 -23.31 22.04
C ALA A 282 7.65 -24.80 22.26
N GLU A 283 7.51 -25.60 21.20
CA GLU A 283 7.35 -27.05 21.32
C GLU A 283 8.57 -27.71 21.99
N HIS A 284 9.77 -27.39 21.50
CA HIS A 284 11.01 -27.87 22.12
C HIS A 284 11.15 -27.40 23.57
N GLY A 285 10.81 -26.14 23.86
CA GLY A 285 10.80 -25.60 25.21
C GLY A 285 9.85 -26.35 26.15
N THR A 286 8.68 -26.75 25.65
CA THR A 286 7.71 -27.55 26.41
C THR A 286 8.31 -28.89 26.81
N GLN A 287 8.99 -29.56 25.88
CA GLN A 287 9.65 -30.84 26.14
C GLN A 287 10.73 -30.70 27.23
N VAL A 288 11.62 -29.71 27.09
CA VAL A 288 12.71 -29.48 28.05
C VAL A 288 12.17 -29.21 29.46
N ILE A 289 11.11 -28.42 29.58
CA ILE A 289 10.47 -28.16 30.86
C ILE A 289 9.84 -29.43 31.47
N GLN A 290 9.21 -30.26 30.66
CA GLN A 290 8.58 -31.49 31.12
C GLN A 290 9.62 -32.53 31.58
N GLU A 291 10.76 -32.60 30.89
CA GLU A 291 11.93 -33.36 31.32
C GLU A 291 12.50 -32.82 32.64
N THR A 292 12.61 -31.49 32.78
CA THR A 292 13.06 -30.84 34.02
C THR A 292 12.15 -31.17 35.21
N ALA A 293 10.82 -31.08 35.03
CA ALA A 293 9.86 -31.42 36.07
C ALA A 293 9.95 -32.90 36.48
N THR A 294 10.20 -33.79 35.52
CA THR A 294 10.38 -35.22 35.76
C THR A 294 11.66 -35.49 36.55
N GLU A 295 12.76 -34.83 36.22
CA GLU A 295 14.03 -35.00 36.93
C GLU A 295 13.97 -34.44 38.35
N MET A 296 13.27 -33.32 38.57
CA MET A 296 13.03 -32.79 39.92
C MET A 296 12.18 -33.73 40.78
N ARG A 297 11.16 -34.38 40.20
CA ARG A 297 10.42 -35.45 40.89
C ARG A 297 11.34 -36.62 41.27
N ARG A 298 12.23 -37.04 40.36
CA ARG A 298 13.21 -38.09 40.61
C ARG A 298 14.18 -37.74 41.75
N ILE A 299 14.62 -36.47 41.83
CA ILE A 299 15.43 -35.96 42.93
C ILE A 299 14.65 -36.05 44.26
N ALA A 300 13.41 -35.58 44.29
CA ALA A 300 12.57 -35.64 45.48
C ALA A 300 12.39 -37.08 46.00
N ASP A 301 12.16 -38.04 45.10
CA ASP A 301 12.02 -39.46 45.44
C ASP A 301 13.32 -40.06 46.00
N ASN A 302 14.45 -39.79 45.35
CA ASN A 302 15.77 -40.27 45.78
C ASN A 302 16.17 -39.73 47.16
N ILE A 303 15.83 -38.46 47.43
CA ILE A 303 16.08 -37.82 48.72
C ILE A 303 15.17 -38.39 49.80
N GLY A 304 13.89 -38.60 49.49
CA GLY A 304 12.97 -39.29 50.40
C GLY A 304 13.44 -40.71 50.75
N ALA A 305 14.01 -41.44 49.79
CA ALA A 305 14.62 -42.75 50.05
C ALA A 305 15.87 -42.64 50.93
N SER A 306 16.74 -41.67 50.65
CA SER A 306 17.96 -41.41 51.45
C SER A 306 17.63 -41.03 52.89
N ALA A 307 16.62 -40.17 53.10
CA ALA A 307 16.17 -39.75 54.43
C ALA A 307 15.69 -40.92 55.28
N ARG A 308 14.98 -41.89 54.66
CA ARG A 308 14.57 -43.13 55.34
C ARG A 308 15.76 -43.99 55.76
N LEU A 309 16.78 -44.14 54.91
CA LEU A 309 17.97 -44.92 55.21
C LEU A 309 18.80 -44.29 56.34
N VAL A 310 18.95 -42.97 56.32
CA VAL A 310 19.65 -42.23 57.40
C VAL A 310 18.84 -42.27 58.70
N GLY A 311 17.50 -42.18 58.63
CA GLY A 311 16.64 -42.38 59.79
C GLY A 311 16.83 -43.75 60.44
N GLN A 312 16.88 -44.82 59.64
CA GLN A 312 17.19 -46.18 60.13
C GLN A 312 18.59 -46.29 60.75
N LEU A 313 19.57 -45.53 60.26
CA LEU A 313 20.89 -45.45 60.88
C LEU A 313 20.84 -44.75 62.25
N GLY A 314 20.00 -43.73 62.39
CA GLY A 314 19.68 -43.09 63.67
C GLY A 314 19.11 -44.11 64.66
N ASP A 315 18.06 -44.85 64.26
CA ASP A 315 17.42 -45.87 65.11
C ASP A 315 18.41 -46.97 65.55
N ARG A 316 19.28 -47.43 64.63
CA ARG A 316 20.33 -48.42 64.95
C ARG A 316 21.38 -47.85 65.90
N SER A 317 21.72 -46.57 65.76
CA SER A 317 22.66 -45.90 66.66
C SER A 317 22.10 -45.79 68.07
N GLU A 318 20.81 -45.49 68.24
CA GLU A 318 20.14 -45.50 69.54
C GLU A 318 20.15 -46.89 70.19
N GLN A 319 19.93 -47.95 69.40
CA GLN A 319 20.06 -49.33 69.88
C GLN A 319 21.47 -49.64 70.36
N ILE A 320 22.50 -49.18 69.64
CA ILE A 320 23.90 -49.35 70.06
C ILE A 320 24.15 -48.59 71.37
N THR A 321 23.63 -47.37 71.53
CA THR A 321 23.73 -46.63 72.80
C THR A 321 23.17 -47.43 73.98
N ALA A 322 22.03 -48.10 73.81
CA ALA A 322 21.45 -48.94 74.86
C ALA A 322 22.35 -50.14 75.21
N ILE A 323 22.96 -50.78 74.20
CA ILE A 323 23.91 -51.88 74.40
C ILE A 323 25.16 -51.39 75.14
N VAL A 324 25.73 -50.27 74.71
CA VAL A 324 26.93 -49.67 75.32
C VAL A 324 26.69 -49.30 76.78
N ASN A 325 25.52 -48.71 77.09
CA ASN A 325 25.12 -48.42 78.47
C ASN A 325 24.97 -49.71 79.32
N THR A 326 24.45 -50.78 78.74
CA THR A 326 24.35 -52.08 79.41
C THR A 326 25.75 -52.66 79.70
N ILE A 327 26.67 -52.63 78.74
CA ILE A 327 28.05 -53.09 78.92
C ILE A 327 28.77 -52.26 79.98
N ARG A 328 28.56 -50.94 80.00
CA ARG A 328 29.11 -50.06 81.03
C ARG A 328 28.61 -50.45 82.42
N GLY A 329 27.30 -50.70 82.56
CA GLY A 329 26.72 -51.20 83.81
C GLY A 329 27.32 -52.54 84.25
N ILE A 330 27.54 -53.48 83.31
CA ILE A 330 28.20 -54.75 83.59
C ILE A 330 29.66 -54.53 84.04
N ALA A 331 30.39 -53.62 83.38
CA ALA A 331 31.77 -53.30 83.74
C ALA A 331 31.85 -52.69 85.15
N ASP A 332 30.94 -51.77 85.50
CA ASP A 332 30.88 -51.16 86.82
C ASP A 332 30.53 -52.19 87.91
N GLN A 333 29.59 -53.11 87.64
CA GLN A 333 29.30 -54.23 88.54
C GLN A 333 30.49 -55.19 88.69
N THR A 334 31.17 -55.52 87.59
CA THR A 334 32.36 -56.38 87.59
C THR A 334 33.49 -55.74 88.38
N ASN A 335 33.66 -54.42 88.28
CA ASN A 335 34.63 -53.66 89.05
C ASN A 335 34.32 -53.73 90.56
N LEU A 336 33.05 -53.64 90.96
CA LEU A 336 32.62 -53.79 92.36
C LEU A 336 32.82 -55.23 92.87
N LEU A 337 32.50 -56.25 92.08
CA LEU A 337 32.73 -57.65 92.42
C LEU A 337 34.22 -57.95 92.59
N ALA A 338 35.05 -57.44 91.68
CA ALA A 338 36.50 -57.55 91.75
C ALA A 338 37.08 -56.86 93.00
N LEU A 339 36.55 -55.69 93.36
CA LEU A 339 36.92 -55.00 94.59
C LEU A 339 36.58 -55.84 95.83
N ASN A 340 35.36 -56.40 95.89
CA ASN A 340 34.95 -57.28 96.99
C ASN A 340 35.83 -58.54 97.07
N ALA A 341 36.16 -59.14 95.93
CA ALA A 341 37.06 -60.30 95.86
C ALA A 341 38.48 -59.95 96.32
N ALA A 342 39.00 -58.76 95.98
CA ALA A 342 40.30 -58.29 96.44
C ALA A 342 40.33 -58.09 97.97
N ILE A 343 39.24 -57.55 98.55
CA ILE A 343 39.08 -57.41 100.00
C ILE A 343 39.08 -58.79 100.69
N GLU A 344 38.30 -59.74 100.19
CA GLU A 344 38.23 -61.08 100.79
C GLU A 344 39.55 -61.86 100.61
N ALA A 345 40.23 -61.68 99.49
CA ALA A 345 41.57 -62.23 99.26
C ALA A 345 42.60 -61.66 100.23
N ALA A 346 42.55 -60.35 100.53
CA ALA A 346 43.39 -59.74 101.57
C ALA A 346 43.05 -60.28 102.97
N ARG A 347 41.78 -60.59 103.23
CA ARG A 347 41.30 -61.14 104.50
C ARG A 347 41.74 -62.59 104.74
N ALA A 348 41.90 -63.38 103.68
CA ALA A 348 42.35 -64.77 103.73
C ALA A 348 43.88 -64.96 103.94
N GLY A 349 44.65 -63.87 104.01
CA GLY A 349 46.10 -63.91 104.29
C GLY A 349 46.91 -64.66 103.23
N ASP A 350 47.85 -65.51 103.65
CA ASP A 350 48.76 -66.23 102.74
C ASP A 350 48.03 -67.16 101.75
N GLN A 351 46.86 -67.68 102.11
CA GLN A 351 46.04 -68.54 101.24
C GLN A 351 45.29 -67.75 100.15
N GLY A 352 45.18 -66.42 100.30
CA GLY A 352 44.45 -65.53 99.38
C GLY A 352 45.33 -64.87 98.29
N ARG A 353 46.67 -65.02 98.33
CA ARG A 353 47.58 -64.29 97.41
C ARG A 353 47.29 -64.55 95.92
N GLY A 354 46.95 -65.78 95.54
CA GLY A 354 46.57 -66.12 94.17
C GLY A 354 45.25 -65.47 93.74
N PHE A 355 44.27 -65.40 94.64
CA PHE A 355 42.97 -64.75 94.39
C PHE A 355 43.08 -63.23 94.30
N ALA A 356 43.98 -62.61 95.07
CA ALA A 356 44.21 -61.16 95.03
C ALA A 356 44.70 -60.70 93.65
N VAL A 357 45.62 -61.44 93.03
CA VAL A 357 46.14 -61.14 91.68
C VAL A 357 45.02 -61.22 90.63
N VAL A 358 44.19 -62.26 90.70
CA VAL A 358 43.05 -62.43 89.78
C VAL A 358 42.03 -61.30 89.98
N ALA A 359 41.73 -60.92 91.22
CA ALA A 359 40.81 -59.83 91.52
C ALA A 359 41.30 -58.48 90.99
N ASP A 360 42.59 -58.16 91.12
CA ASP A 360 43.16 -56.94 90.55
C ASP A 360 43.14 -56.95 89.02
N GLU A 361 43.41 -58.09 88.37
CA GLU A 361 43.33 -58.22 86.91
C GLU A 361 41.90 -58.01 86.40
N VAL A 362 40.91 -58.60 87.06
CA VAL A 362 39.48 -58.40 86.73
C VAL A 362 39.07 -56.94 86.95
N ARG A 363 39.57 -56.28 87.99
CA ARG A 363 39.31 -54.86 88.26
C ARG A 363 39.90 -53.97 87.16
N GLN A 364 41.14 -54.22 86.74
CA GLN A 364 41.78 -53.50 85.64
C GLN A 364 41.04 -53.72 84.32
N LEU A 365 40.62 -54.96 84.03
CA LEU A 365 39.82 -55.29 82.84
C LEU A 365 38.50 -54.53 82.84
N ALA A 366 37.77 -54.53 83.97
CA ALA A 366 36.52 -53.80 84.13
C ALA A 366 36.72 -52.27 83.92
N GLY A 367 37.79 -51.70 84.47
CA GLY A 367 38.15 -50.29 84.23
C GLY A 367 38.51 -49.98 82.77
N ARG A 368 39.16 -50.91 82.05
CA ARG A 368 39.42 -50.78 80.60
C ARG A 368 38.12 -50.86 79.79
N THR A 369 37.21 -51.76 80.16
CA THR A 369 35.89 -51.88 79.52
C THR A 369 35.03 -50.62 79.73
N SER A 370 35.00 -50.07 80.95
CA SER A 370 34.23 -48.86 81.25
C SER A 370 34.77 -47.62 80.50
N ARG A 371 36.10 -47.51 80.31
CA ARG A 371 36.70 -46.48 79.43
C ARG A 371 36.35 -46.69 77.95
N SER A 372 36.50 -47.91 77.45
CA SER A 372 36.22 -48.21 76.03
C SER A 372 34.74 -47.96 75.69
N THR A 373 33.82 -48.30 76.60
CA THR A 373 32.39 -48.02 76.41
C THR A 373 32.08 -46.51 76.45
N ALA A 374 32.81 -45.71 77.22
CA ALA A 374 32.67 -44.26 77.20
C ALA A 374 33.09 -43.66 75.84
N GLU A 375 34.22 -44.11 75.29
CA GLU A 375 34.69 -43.70 73.96
C GLU A 375 33.70 -44.10 72.85
N ILE A 376 33.12 -45.31 72.93
CA ILE A 376 32.07 -45.74 71.99
C ILE A 376 30.82 -44.87 72.13
N ALA A 377 30.41 -44.54 73.35
CA ALA A 377 29.24 -43.68 73.58
C ALA A 377 29.43 -42.29 72.97
N GLU A 378 30.63 -41.72 73.06
CA GLU A 378 30.98 -40.44 72.43
C GLU A 378 30.90 -40.52 70.90
N MET A 379 31.50 -41.56 70.30
CA MET A 379 31.42 -41.78 68.84
C MET A 379 29.98 -41.95 68.34
N ILE A 380 29.16 -42.72 69.05
CA ILE A 380 27.75 -42.89 68.68
C ILE A 380 26.96 -41.59 68.85
N GLY A 381 27.30 -40.77 69.86
CA GLY A 381 26.73 -39.43 70.02
C GLY A 381 27.01 -38.52 68.82
N MET A 382 28.24 -38.55 68.29
CA MET A 382 28.58 -37.82 67.05
C MET A 382 27.77 -38.33 65.85
N ILE A 383 27.66 -39.65 65.67
CA ILE A 383 26.86 -40.27 64.59
C ILE A 383 25.39 -39.86 64.68
N LEU A 384 24.80 -39.81 65.89
CA LEU A 384 23.42 -39.35 66.10
C LEU A 384 23.24 -37.87 65.73
N SER A 385 24.24 -37.02 66.00
CA SER A 385 24.22 -35.63 65.57
C SER A 385 24.29 -35.50 64.04
N GLU A 386 25.27 -36.16 63.43
CA GLU A 386 25.48 -36.13 61.97
C GLU A 386 24.29 -36.68 61.19
N THR A 387 23.64 -37.73 61.70
CA THR A 387 22.43 -38.30 61.08
C THR A 387 21.25 -37.34 61.15
N ARG A 388 21.05 -36.61 62.27
CA ARG A 388 20.02 -35.55 62.36
C ARG A 388 20.27 -34.43 61.37
N ASP A 389 21.51 -33.95 61.28
CA ASP A 389 21.88 -32.89 60.35
C ASP A 389 21.67 -33.32 58.89
N ALA A 390 22.03 -34.56 58.56
CA ALA A 390 21.80 -35.15 57.24
C ALA A 390 20.30 -35.23 56.90
N VAL A 391 19.44 -35.68 57.83
CA VAL A 391 17.98 -35.72 57.62
C VAL A 391 17.40 -34.32 57.42
N SER A 392 17.85 -33.33 58.18
CA SER A 392 17.41 -31.93 58.04
C SER A 392 17.78 -31.36 56.66
N SER A 393 19.02 -31.60 56.20
CA SER A 393 19.48 -31.21 54.87
C SER A 393 18.70 -31.90 53.75
N MET A 394 18.40 -33.19 53.92
CA MET A 394 17.55 -33.94 52.98
C MET A 394 16.13 -33.36 52.92
N SER A 395 15.51 -33.03 54.04
CA SER A 395 14.18 -32.38 54.06
C SER A 395 14.19 -31.05 53.30
N SER A 396 15.20 -30.21 53.53
CA SER A 396 15.36 -28.93 52.82
C SER A 396 15.52 -29.11 51.32
N THR A 397 16.26 -30.15 50.91
CA THR A 397 16.49 -30.45 49.49
C THR A 397 15.24 -31.04 48.84
N GLN A 398 14.44 -31.84 49.57
CA GLN A 398 13.14 -32.33 49.10
C GLN A 398 12.16 -31.17 48.84
N GLU A 399 12.09 -30.19 49.74
CA GLU A 399 11.31 -28.97 49.51
C GLU A 399 11.82 -28.17 48.30
N GLY A 400 13.16 -28.07 48.15
CA GLY A 400 13.79 -27.44 46.98
C GLY A 400 13.41 -28.13 45.67
N ALA A 401 13.40 -29.47 45.67
CA ALA A 401 12.98 -30.28 44.54
C ALA A 401 11.51 -30.01 44.17
N GLN A 402 10.62 -29.98 45.18
CA GLN A 402 9.20 -29.68 44.96
C GLN A 402 8.97 -28.26 44.42
N ARG A 403 9.70 -27.26 44.93
CA ARG A 403 9.67 -25.89 44.37
C ARG A 403 10.11 -25.87 42.91
N GLY A 404 11.13 -26.65 42.54
CA GLY A 404 11.56 -26.75 41.15
C GLY A 404 10.54 -27.38 40.22
N VAL A 405 9.77 -28.39 40.69
CA VAL A 405 8.64 -28.93 39.93
C VAL A 405 7.61 -27.84 39.65
N ASN A 406 7.21 -27.08 40.68
CA ASN A 406 6.22 -26.01 40.53
C ASN A 406 6.68 -24.92 39.55
N LEU A 407 7.97 -24.53 39.60
CA LEU A 407 8.55 -23.56 38.67
C LEU A 407 8.60 -24.09 37.24
N ALA A 408 8.93 -25.37 37.05
CA ALA A 408 8.88 -26.02 35.75
C ALA A 408 7.44 -26.00 35.20
N ASP A 409 6.44 -26.40 35.98
CA ASP A 409 5.04 -26.39 35.55
C ASP A 409 4.57 -24.96 35.16
N GLN A 410 4.97 -23.94 35.93
CA GLN A 410 4.70 -22.54 35.59
C GLN A 410 5.36 -22.13 34.27
N ALA A 411 6.65 -22.44 34.07
CA ALA A 411 7.34 -22.16 32.82
C ALA A 411 6.67 -22.87 31.62
N GLY A 412 6.22 -24.12 31.82
CA GLY A 412 5.49 -24.89 30.82
C GLY A 412 4.18 -24.23 30.41
N SER A 413 3.44 -23.67 31.37
CA SER A 413 2.20 -22.93 31.08
C SER A 413 2.43 -21.67 30.23
N VAL A 414 3.52 -20.94 30.48
CA VAL A 414 3.90 -19.75 29.69
C VAL A 414 4.31 -20.15 28.28
N ILE A 415 5.09 -21.22 28.13
CA ILE A 415 5.49 -21.73 26.82
C ILE A 415 4.27 -22.20 26.01
N LEU A 416 3.28 -22.83 26.66
CA LEU A 416 2.03 -23.20 26.02
C LEU A 416 1.28 -21.96 25.49
N GLN A 417 1.25 -20.86 26.26
CA GLN A 417 0.66 -19.59 25.82
C GLN A 417 1.42 -18.98 24.64
N ILE A 418 2.77 -19.04 24.64
CA ILE A 418 3.59 -18.61 23.50
C ILE A 418 3.22 -19.42 22.26
N ARG A 419 3.11 -20.74 22.37
CA ARG A 419 2.74 -21.61 21.25
C ARG A 419 1.38 -21.25 20.67
N THR A 420 0.36 -21.09 21.52
CA THR A 420 -0.99 -20.69 21.08
C THR A 420 -0.96 -19.32 20.39
N SER A 421 -0.33 -18.31 21.01
CA SER A 421 -0.26 -16.96 20.45
C SER A 421 0.49 -16.94 19.11
N THR A 422 1.51 -17.78 18.97
CA THR A 422 2.29 -17.90 17.74
C THR A 422 1.49 -18.55 16.63
N ARG A 423 0.70 -19.57 16.95
CA ARG A 423 -0.23 -20.20 16.00
C ARG A 423 -1.26 -19.21 15.48
N ASP A 424 -1.84 -18.39 16.36
CA ASP A 424 -2.77 -17.32 15.97
C ASP A 424 -2.09 -16.30 15.04
N ALA A 425 -0.82 -15.97 15.32
CA ALA A 425 -0.03 -15.09 14.46
C ALA A 425 0.22 -15.71 13.06
N VAL A 426 0.54 -17.00 12.99
CA VAL A 426 0.70 -17.73 11.71
C VAL A 426 -0.60 -17.68 10.91
N GLU A 427 -1.75 -17.92 11.54
CA GLU A 427 -3.06 -17.88 10.89
C GLU A 427 -3.39 -16.47 10.37
N ALA A 428 -3.15 -15.44 11.18
CA ALA A 428 -3.36 -14.05 10.78
C ALA A 428 -2.47 -13.65 9.59
N VAL A 429 -1.20 -14.04 9.60
CA VAL A 429 -0.27 -13.78 8.50
C VAL A 429 -0.66 -14.55 7.24
N SER A 430 -1.12 -15.79 7.38
CA SER A 430 -1.60 -16.60 6.24
C SER A 430 -2.84 -15.98 5.59
N MET A 431 -3.82 -15.51 6.39
CA MET A 431 -4.98 -14.79 5.87
C MET A 431 -4.61 -13.46 5.21
N PHE A 432 -3.61 -12.76 5.74
CA PHE A 432 -3.13 -11.52 5.14
C PHE A 432 -2.42 -11.79 3.80
N ALA A 433 -1.56 -12.81 3.76
CA ALA A 433 -0.88 -13.24 2.54
C ALA A 433 -1.87 -13.68 1.46
N SER A 434 -2.93 -14.43 1.80
CA SER A 434 -3.94 -14.85 0.83
C SER A 434 -4.70 -13.66 0.23
N LYS A 435 -4.98 -12.61 1.02
CA LYS A 435 -5.61 -11.39 0.51
C LYS A 435 -4.68 -10.56 -0.38
N LEU A 436 -3.37 -10.62 -0.15
CA LEU A 436 -2.40 -9.99 -1.03
C LEU A 436 -2.37 -10.69 -2.40
N ASP A 437 -2.44 -12.01 -2.43
CA ASP A 437 -2.52 -12.79 -3.68
C ASP A 437 -3.80 -12.50 -4.48
N GLU A 438 -4.90 -12.11 -3.82
CA GLU A 438 -6.15 -11.69 -4.46
C GLU A 438 -6.12 -10.25 -5.02
N SER A 439 -5.10 -9.45 -4.69
CA SER A 439 -5.03 -8.07 -5.17
C SER A 439 -4.45 -7.98 -6.58
N ASP A 440 -5.10 -7.22 -7.48
CA ASP A 440 -4.69 -7.01 -8.88
C ASP A 440 -3.39 -6.16 -9.04
N VAL A 441 -2.54 -6.11 -8.01
CA VAL A 441 -1.29 -5.35 -8.01
C VAL A 441 -0.15 -6.27 -8.40
N ILE A 442 0.47 -5.97 -9.54
CA ILE A 442 1.53 -6.80 -10.09
C ILE A 442 2.88 -6.47 -9.41
N PRO A 443 3.69 -7.48 -9.01
CA PRO A 443 5.00 -7.26 -8.39
C PRO A 443 6.01 -6.54 -9.30
N LYS A 444 6.97 -5.79 -8.76
CA LYS A 444 8.07 -5.15 -9.53
C LYS A 444 8.95 -6.14 -10.27
N THR A 445 9.01 -7.38 -9.81
CA THR A 445 9.75 -8.46 -10.47
C THR A 445 9.07 -8.97 -11.74
N ALA A 446 7.79 -8.63 -11.98
CA ALA A 446 7.12 -8.99 -13.22
C ALA A 446 7.79 -8.30 -14.41
N VAL A 447 8.09 -9.10 -15.43
CA VAL A 447 8.75 -8.67 -16.66
C VAL A 447 7.73 -8.67 -17.78
N GLY A 448 7.70 -7.60 -18.58
CA GLY A 448 6.96 -7.57 -19.83
C GLY A 448 5.62 -6.86 -19.77
N TRP A 449 4.68 -7.36 -20.58
CA TRP A 449 3.32 -6.84 -20.67
C TRP A 449 2.45 -7.59 -19.68
N VAL A 450 1.82 -6.87 -18.74
CA VAL A 450 0.96 -7.51 -17.75
C VAL A 450 -0.43 -6.95 -17.94
N GLY A 451 -1.32 -7.75 -18.49
CA GLY A 451 -2.62 -7.31 -18.99
C GLY A 451 -3.69 -8.35 -18.81
#